data_AF-A0A6L7U909-F1
#
_entry.id   AF-A0A6L7U909-F1
#
_cell.length_a   1.000
_cell.length_b   1.000
_cell.length_c   1.000
_cell.angle_alpha   90.00
_cell.angle_beta   90.00
_cell.angle_gamma   90.00
#
_symmetry.space_group_name_H-M   'P 1'
#
loop_
_entity.id
_entity.type
_entity.pdbx_description
1 polymer ?
#
loop_
_entity_poly.entity_id
_entity_poly.type
_entity_poly.pdbx_seq_one_letter_code
_entity_poly.pdbx_strand_id
1 'polypeptide(L)'
;MHAVFGSHPLEYPGADLGELRISNPDTDIDSLAQVLKEDGYLLLRGLLPREHVLAGREAVLSYMAAKEALTPGTPLLEGVMPQVGKRVQLMNNQDVVTLPAVSGVLEHPHLFRFFERLFRSDAATFAYKWLRAVGNEQYTGAHMDFVYMGRGSDRLHTVWIPFGDIEVEQGTLCVCEGSNHLDSFAHLRQTYGRSDVDRDRTEGWFTKEPMDITEQFGGRWLTADFLAGDIILFGMHTMHASTTNLTNRYRLSCDVRYQPAGDPMDERWRRNGIGHSGYQGEDGPLRTMDELRKEWGL
;
A
#
# COMPACT_ATOMS: atom_id res chain seq x y z
N MET A 1 1.28 23.38 0.30
CA MET A 1 0.06 22.57 0.41
C MET A 1 0.03 22.00 1.83
N HIS A 2 -1.15 21.77 2.43
CA HIS A 2 -1.23 21.20 3.78
C HIS A 2 -1.61 19.72 3.69
N ALA A 3 -0.95 18.88 4.49
CA ALA A 3 -1.27 17.48 4.66
C ALA A 3 -1.56 17.20 6.14
N VAL A 4 -2.29 16.13 6.44
CA VAL A 4 -2.38 15.58 7.79
C VAL A 4 -1.82 14.16 7.74
N PHE A 5 -0.95 13.82 8.68
CA PHE A 5 -0.26 12.53 8.71
C PHE A 5 -0.36 11.91 10.11
N GLY A 6 -1.21 10.90 10.24
CA GLY A 6 -1.75 10.52 11.55
C GLY A 6 -2.66 11.62 12.08
N SER A 7 -2.34 12.17 13.24
CA SER A 7 -3.00 13.36 13.80
C SER A 7 -2.27 14.69 13.55
N HIS A 8 -1.12 14.66 12.88
CA HIS A 8 -0.22 15.81 12.77
C HIS A 8 -0.41 16.58 11.45
N PRO A 9 -0.73 17.89 11.47
CA PRO A 9 -0.72 18.72 10.28
C PRO A 9 0.73 19.03 9.86
N LEU A 10 1.03 18.85 8.57
CA LEU A 10 2.36 19.05 7.99
C LEU A 10 2.28 19.95 6.75
N GLU A 11 3.38 20.64 6.46
CA GLU A 11 3.58 21.30 5.17
C GLU A 11 4.10 20.29 4.14
N TYR A 12 3.56 20.36 2.93
CA TYR A 12 4.01 19.58 1.79
C TYR A 12 4.23 20.48 0.55
N PRO A 13 5.39 20.37 -0.12
CA PRO A 13 6.61 19.73 0.38
C PRO A 13 7.19 20.51 1.57
N GLY A 14 7.74 19.79 2.56
CA GLY A 14 8.26 20.37 3.80
C GLY A 14 9.41 19.56 4.39
N ALA A 15 9.96 20.03 5.51
CA ALA A 15 11.07 19.34 6.18
C ALA A 15 10.68 17.92 6.62
N ASP A 16 9.50 17.78 7.23
CA ASP A 16 9.00 16.52 7.79
C ASP A 16 8.32 15.62 6.75
N LEU A 17 7.84 16.19 5.64
CA LEU A 17 7.20 15.46 4.53
C LEU A 17 7.74 15.96 3.19
N GLY A 18 8.73 15.25 2.64
CA GLY A 18 9.39 15.56 1.38
C GLY A 18 8.74 14.91 0.15
N GLU A 19 9.34 15.15 -1.01
CA GLU A 19 8.88 14.59 -2.29
C GLU A 19 9.57 13.26 -2.60
N LEU A 20 8.79 12.28 -3.08
CA LEU A 20 9.33 11.03 -3.62
C LEU A 20 10.16 11.29 -4.87
N ARG A 21 11.29 10.59 -4.97
CA ARG A 21 12.10 10.59 -6.19
C ARG A 21 11.40 9.80 -7.28
N ILE A 22 11.16 10.47 -8.41
CA ILE A 22 10.58 9.85 -9.60
C ILE A 22 11.65 9.02 -10.33
N SER A 23 11.29 7.78 -10.69
CA SER A 23 12.09 6.91 -11.54
C SER A 23 11.41 6.74 -12.90
N ASN A 24 12.21 6.80 -13.98
CA ASN A 24 11.70 6.58 -15.33
C ASN A 24 11.58 5.06 -15.60
N PRO A 25 10.39 4.53 -15.93
CA PRO A 25 10.19 3.10 -16.21
C PRO A 25 11.00 2.55 -17.39
N ASP A 26 11.45 3.41 -18.31
CA ASP A 26 12.27 3.02 -19.46
C ASP A 26 13.77 2.94 -19.15
N THR A 27 14.17 3.29 -17.91
CA THR A 27 15.55 3.15 -17.45
C THR A 27 15.98 1.67 -17.48
N ASP A 28 17.28 1.43 -17.64
CA ASP A 28 17.83 0.09 -17.50
C ASP A 28 17.47 -0.54 -16.15
N ILE A 29 17.16 -1.85 -16.17
CA ILE A 29 16.58 -2.54 -15.02
C ILE A 29 17.58 -2.66 -13.87
N ASP A 30 18.88 -2.75 -14.15
CA ASP A 30 19.89 -2.86 -13.09
C ASP A 30 20.04 -1.53 -12.35
N SER A 31 19.86 -0.41 -13.05
CA SER A 31 19.81 0.92 -12.43
C SER A 31 18.58 1.08 -11.54
N LEU A 32 17.40 0.62 -12.01
CA LEU A 32 16.18 0.64 -11.19
C LEU A 32 16.29 -0.29 -9.97
N ALA A 33 16.91 -1.46 -10.12
CA ALA A 33 17.17 -2.38 -9.01
C ALA A 33 18.10 -1.75 -7.95
N GLN A 34 19.12 -1.00 -8.39
CA GLN A 34 20.01 -0.28 -7.47
C GLN A 34 19.26 0.82 -6.70
N VAL A 35 18.42 1.61 -7.39
CA VAL A 35 17.56 2.60 -6.74
C VAL A 35 16.64 1.94 -5.72
N LEU A 36 15.97 0.84 -6.09
CA LEU A 36 15.07 0.12 -5.18
C LEU A 36 15.80 -0.35 -3.92
N LYS A 37 17.06 -0.77 -4.05
CA LYS A 37 17.89 -1.19 -2.93
C LYS A 37 18.30 -0.01 -2.04
N GLU A 38 18.72 1.10 -2.64
CA GLU A 38 19.19 2.29 -1.94
C GLU A 38 18.04 3.04 -1.25
N ASP A 39 16.99 3.38 -2.01
CA ASP A 39 15.89 4.21 -1.52
C ASP A 39 14.81 3.39 -0.81
N GLY A 40 14.76 2.07 -1.08
CA GLY A 40 13.73 1.18 -0.56
C GLY A 40 12.41 1.21 -1.33
N TYR A 41 12.31 2.02 -2.39
CA TYR A 41 11.13 2.12 -3.26
C TYR A 41 11.48 2.52 -4.70
N LEU A 42 10.51 2.38 -5.61
CA LEU A 42 10.49 3.02 -6.93
C LEU A 42 9.13 3.64 -7.19
N LEU A 43 9.08 4.96 -7.41
CA LEU A 43 7.92 5.65 -7.98
C LEU A 43 8.07 5.69 -9.50
N LEU A 44 7.26 4.91 -10.22
CA LEU A 44 7.28 4.84 -11.68
C LEU A 44 6.05 5.55 -12.25
N ARG A 45 6.28 6.65 -12.96
CA ARG A 45 5.21 7.43 -13.58
C ARG A 45 4.73 6.77 -14.88
N GLY A 46 3.41 6.66 -15.05
CA GLY A 46 2.79 6.19 -16.29
C GLY A 46 3.19 4.78 -16.74
N LEU A 47 3.57 3.89 -15.82
CA LEU A 47 3.87 2.50 -16.17
C LEU A 47 2.63 1.78 -16.75
N LEU A 48 1.45 2.11 -16.24
CA LEU A 48 0.17 1.58 -16.70
C LEU A 48 -0.50 2.58 -17.64
N PRO A 49 -1.19 2.10 -18.69
CA PRO A 49 -2.01 2.98 -19.53
C PRO A 49 -3.10 3.65 -18.70
N ARG A 50 -3.16 4.98 -18.74
CA ARG A 50 -4.08 5.80 -17.95
C ARG A 50 -5.54 5.39 -18.17
N GLU A 51 -5.90 5.14 -19.42
CA GLU A 51 -7.23 4.73 -19.84
C GLU A 51 -7.65 3.38 -19.22
N HIS A 52 -6.72 2.44 -19.05
CA HIS A 52 -7.01 1.17 -18.37
C HIS A 52 -7.27 1.41 -16.87
N VAL A 53 -6.46 2.25 -16.23
CA VAL A 53 -6.64 2.62 -14.82
C VAL A 53 -7.97 3.32 -14.59
N LEU A 54 -8.36 4.25 -15.47
CA LEU A 54 -9.64 4.96 -15.37
C LEU A 54 -10.85 4.04 -15.66
N ALA A 55 -10.72 3.08 -16.59
CA ALA A 55 -11.76 2.06 -16.79
C ALA A 55 -11.91 1.17 -15.54
N GLY A 56 -10.80 0.79 -14.90
CA GLY A 56 -10.82 0.09 -13.61
C GLY A 56 -11.49 0.92 -12.51
N ARG A 57 -11.18 2.23 -12.44
CA ARG A 57 -11.81 3.18 -11.51
C ARG A 57 -13.32 3.23 -11.72
N GLU A 58 -13.77 3.36 -12.96
CA GLU A 58 -15.18 3.38 -13.32
C GLU A 58 -15.90 2.11 -12.86
N ALA A 59 -15.29 0.93 -13.07
CA ALA A 59 -15.85 -0.35 -12.65
C ALA A 59 -16.00 -0.44 -11.11
N VAL A 60 -14.98 -0.02 -10.36
CA VAL A 60 -15.04 0.00 -8.88
C VAL A 60 -16.13 0.96 -8.39
N LEU A 61 -16.19 2.18 -8.94
CA LEU A 61 -17.19 3.17 -8.54
C LEU A 61 -18.61 2.77 -8.95
N SER A 62 -18.77 2.11 -10.11
CA SER A 62 -20.06 1.53 -10.52
C SER A 62 -20.54 0.47 -9.55
N TYR A 63 -19.64 -0.41 -9.11
CA TYR A 63 -19.93 -1.41 -8.08
C TYR A 63 -20.35 -0.74 -6.76
N MET A 64 -19.63 0.30 -6.33
CA MET A 64 -19.97 1.07 -5.12
C MET A 64 -21.31 1.81 -5.25
N ALA A 65 -21.60 2.41 -6.41
CA ALA A 65 -22.86 3.09 -6.69
C ALA A 65 -24.06 2.14 -6.56
N ALA A 66 -23.94 0.92 -7.10
CA ALA A 66 -24.97 -0.12 -6.99
C ALA A 66 -25.23 -0.58 -5.54
N LYS A 67 -24.32 -0.27 -4.61
CA LYS A 67 -24.45 -0.53 -3.18
C LYS A 67 -24.82 0.71 -2.37
N GLU A 68 -25.22 1.80 -3.04
CA GLU A 68 -25.61 3.08 -2.43
C GLU A 68 -24.49 3.72 -1.61
N ALA A 69 -23.24 3.52 -2.05
CA ALA A 69 -22.05 4.01 -1.36
C ALA A 69 -21.47 5.29 -1.97
N LEU A 70 -22.17 5.94 -2.89
CA LEU A 70 -21.77 7.22 -3.51
C LEU A 70 -22.92 8.23 -3.41
N THR A 71 -22.60 9.53 -3.41
CA THR A 71 -23.61 10.60 -3.42
C THR A 71 -24.37 10.65 -4.76
N PRO A 72 -25.71 10.49 -4.76
CA PRO A 72 -26.51 10.58 -5.97
C PRO A 72 -26.36 11.93 -6.70
N GLY A 73 -26.40 11.91 -8.03
CA GLY A 73 -26.34 13.12 -8.86
C GLY A 73 -24.95 13.74 -9.01
N THR A 74 -23.91 13.17 -8.39
CA THR A 74 -22.51 13.56 -8.64
C THR A 74 -21.91 12.74 -9.78
N PRO A 75 -20.91 13.27 -10.52
CA PRO A 75 -20.26 12.48 -11.57
C PRO A 75 -19.57 11.24 -10.97
N LEU A 76 -19.81 10.08 -11.57
CA LEU A 76 -19.39 8.78 -11.03
C LEU A 76 -17.90 8.75 -10.68
N LEU A 77 -17.05 9.21 -11.61
CA LEU A 77 -15.59 9.18 -11.47
C LEU A 77 -15.05 10.07 -10.35
N GLU A 78 -15.83 11.03 -9.85
CA GLU A 78 -15.43 11.88 -8.74
C GLU A 78 -15.47 11.10 -7.41
N GLY A 79 -16.22 10.00 -7.34
CA GLY A 79 -16.25 9.11 -6.17
C GLY A 79 -16.69 9.81 -4.88
N VAL A 80 -17.64 10.75 -4.99
CA VAL A 80 -18.09 11.59 -3.87
C VAL A 80 -18.78 10.72 -2.82
N MET A 81 -18.28 10.80 -1.59
CA MET A 81 -18.81 10.09 -0.43
C MET A 81 -20.20 10.61 -0.06
N PRO A 82 -21.15 9.72 0.30
CA PRO A 82 -22.43 10.14 0.87
C PRO A 82 -22.25 10.63 2.31
N GLN A 83 -23.05 11.63 2.72
CA GLN A 83 -23.11 12.05 4.13
C GLN A 83 -23.63 10.93 5.05
N VAL A 84 -24.55 10.11 4.51
CA VAL A 84 -25.07 8.90 5.14
C VAL A 84 -25.11 7.83 4.06
N GLY A 85 -24.37 6.74 4.24
CA GLY A 85 -24.31 5.66 3.26
C GLY A 85 -23.68 4.40 3.79
N LYS A 86 -23.73 3.34 3.00
CA LYS A 86 -23.20 2.03 3.37
C LYS A 86 -21.70 1.98 3.14
N ARG A 87 -20.97 1.42 4.11
CA ARG A 87 -19.58 1.02 3.88
C ARG A 87 -19.56 -0.20 2.96
N VAL A 88 -18.69 -0.18 1.95
CA VAL A 88 -18.52 -1.30 1.02
C VAL A 88 -17.17 -1.95 1.30
N GLN A 89 -17.19 -3.25 1.61
CA GLN A 89 -15.98 -4.03 1.74
C GLN A 89 -15.42 -4.34 0.35
N LEU A 90 -14.28 -3.74 0.03
CA LEU A 90 -13.59 -3.95 -1.27
C LEU A 90 -12.36 -4.86 -1.16
N MET A 91 -11.73 -4.92 0.01
CA MET A 91 -10.50 -5.69 0.18
C MET A 91 -10.79 -7.17 -0.07
N ASN A 92 -10.06 -7.73 -1.04
CA ASN A 92 -10.20 -9.07 -1.60
C ASN A 92 -11.62 -9.47 -2.04
N ASN A 93 -12.49 -8.50 -2.29
CA ASN A 93 -13.85 -8.80 -2.72
C ASN A 93 -13.83 -9.29 -4.18
N GLN A 94 -14.04 -10.59 -4.36
CA GLN A 94 -13.95 -11.25 -5.67
C GLN A 94 -14.96 -10.72 -6.68
N ASP A 95 -16.11 -10.19 -6.24
CA ASP A 95 -17.13 -9.62 -7.14
C ASP A 95 -16.63 -8.36 -7.87
N VAL A 96 -15.61 -7.68 -7.33
CA VAL A 96 -15.05 -6.45 -7.90
C VAL A 96 -13.62 -6.65 -8.41
N VAL A 97 -12.75 -7.35 -7.68
CA VAL A 97 -11.33 -7.47 -8.07
C VAL A 97 -11.12 -8.36 -9.29
N THR A 98 -12.09 -9.22 -9.61
CA THR A 98 -12.05 -10.09 -10.79
C THR A 98 -12.70 -9.47 -12.04
N LEU A 99 -13.40 -8.34 -11.90
CA LEU A 99 -13.97 -7.63 -13.04
C LEU A 99 -12.87 -7.34 -14.06
N PRO A 100 -13.06 -7.61 -15.37
CA PRO A 100 -11.99 -7.48 -16.37
C PRO A 100 -11.29 -6.12 -16.39
N ALA A 101 -12.04 -5.02 -16.16
CA ALA A 101 -11.48 -3.68 -16.08
C ALA A 101 -10.61 -3.46 -14.83
N VAL A 102 -10.89 -4.16 -13.73
CA VAL A 102 -10.12 -4.06 -12.48
C VAL A 102 -8.92 -5.02 -12.52
N SER A 103 -9.15 -6.30 -12.78
CA SER A 103 -8.07 -7.30 -12.89
C SER A 103 -7.08 -6.94 -14.01
N GLY A 104 -7.55 -6.37 -15.12
CA GLY A 104 -6.70 -5.86 -16.20
C GLY A 104 -5.73 -4.76 -15.77
N VAL A 105 -6.01 -4.02 -14.69
CA VAL A 105 -5.08 -3.05 -14.08
C VAL A 105 -4.13 -3.75 -13.12
N LEU A 106 -4.67 -4.57 -12.21
CA LEU A 106 -3.93 -5.23 -11.13
C LEU A 106 -2.92 -6.28 -11.63
N GLU A 107 -3.21 -6.86 -12.80
CA GLU A 107 -2.46 -7.93 -13.45
C GLU A 107 -2.05 -7.52 -14.88
N HIS A 108 -1.88 -6.20 -15.11
CA HIS A 108 -1.55 -5.67 -16.42
C HIS A 108 -0.22 -6.26 -16.94
N PRO A 109 -0.09 -6.59 -18.24
CA PRO A 109 1.16 -7.12 -18.80
C PRO A 109 2.40 -6.25 -18.58
N HIS A 110 2.23 -4.95 -18.35
CA HIS A 110 3.35 -4.04 -18.04
C HIS A 110 3.97 -4.34 -16.67
N LEU A 111 3.15 -4.72 -15.67
CA LEU A 111 3.64 -5.14 -14.35
C LEU A 111 4.43 -6.43 -14.47
N PHE A 112 3.86 -7.45 -15.13
CA PHE A 112 4.56 -8.71 -15.34
C PHE A 112 5.89 -8.52 -16.06
N ARG A 113 5.92 -7.81 -17.19
CA ARG A 113 7.17 -7.55 -17.91
C ARG A 113 8.20 -6.78 -17.07
N PHE A 114 7.75 -5.82 -16.27
CA PHE A 114 8.63 -5.10 -15.36
C PHE A 114 9.26 -6.04 -14.32
N PHE A 115 8.43 -6.84 -13.64
CA PHE A 115 8.90 -7.77 -12.60
C PHE A 115 9.70 -8.93 -13.16
N GLU A 116 9.40 -9.43 -14.36
CA GLU A 116 10.18 -10.48 -15.02
C GLU A 116 11.62 -10.01 -15.29
N ARG A 117 11.77 -8.76 -15.73
CA ARG A 117 13.09 -8.12 -15.90
C ARG A 117 13.77 -7.92 -14.53
N LEU A 118 13.05 -7.40 -13.53
CA LEU A 118 13.60 -7.14 -12.19
C LEU A 118 14.06 -8.44 -11.52
N PHE A 119 13.28 -9.52 -11.66
CA PHE A 119 13.56 -10.80 -11.04
C PHE A 119 14.52 -11.67 -11.86
N ARG A 120 14.67 -11.38 -13.15
CA ARG A 120 15.38 -12.23 -14.12
C ARG A 120 14.79 -13.65 -14.17
N SER A 121 13.47 -13.73 -14.02
CA SER A 121 12.68 -14.96 -13.96
C SER A 121 11.20 -14.63 -14.17
N ASP A 122 10.37 -15.63 -14.45
CA ASP A 122 8.92 -15.46 -14.47
C ASP A 122 8.42 -14.85 -13.15
N ALA A 123 7.40 -14.00 -13.24
CA ALA A 123 6.80 -13.33 -12.10
C ALA A 123 5.41 -13.91 -11.78
N ALA A 124 5.06 -13.95 -10.50
CA ALA A 124 3.74 -14.31 -10.01
C ALA A 124 3.20 -13.21 -9.09
N THR A 125 1.87 -13.09 -9.02
CA THR A 125 1.18 -12.18 -8.10
C THR A 125 0.19 -12.93 -7.22
N PHE A 126 -0.03 -12.43 -6.01
CA PHE A 126 -1.02 -12.99 -5.10
C PHE A 126 -2.43 -12.85 -5.66
N ALA A 127 -3.27 -13.86 -5.41
CA ALA A 127 -4.69 -13.79 -5.76
C ALA A 127 -5.43 -12.82 -4.84
N TYR A 128 -4.95 -12.64 -3.61
CA TYR A 128 -5.51 -11.72 -2.64
C TYR A 128 -5.15 -10.26 -2.98
N LYS A 129 -6.14 -9.43 -3.28
CA LYS A 129 -5.94 -8.02 -3.71
C LYS A 129 -6.43 -7.03 -2.65
N TRP A 130 -5.61 -6.06 -2.27
CA TRP A 130 -5.97 -5.06 -1.26
C TRP A 130 -6.58 -3.82 -1.91
N LEU A 131 -7.73 -4.00 -2.56
CA LEU A 131 -8.50 -2.89 -3.12
C LEU A 131 -9.18 -2.09 -1.99
N ARG A 132 -8.99 -0.77 -1.99
CA ARG A 132 -9.42 0.12 -0.91
C ARG A 132 -10.18 1.32 -1.46
N ALA A 133 -11.22 1.71 -0.73
CA ALA A 133 -11.85 3.02 -0.83
C ALA A 133 -11.70 3.73 0.52
N VAL A 134 -10.67 4.56 0.64
CA VAL A 134 -10.36 5.27 1.89
C VAL A 134 -11.19 6.54 1.97
N GLY A 135 -11.98 6.66 3.04
CA GLY A 135 -12.91 7.77 3.23
C GLY A 135 -12.30 8.99 3.92
N ASN A 136 -13.12 10.01 4.16
CA ASN A 136 -12.72 11.25 4.83
C ASN A 136 -12.22 10.95 6.26
N GLU A 137 -11.18 11.67 6.68
CA GLU A 137 -10.49 11.52 7.96
C GLU A 137 -9.87 10.13 8.22
N GLN A 138 -9.81 9.28 7.18
CA GLN A 138 -9.17 7.97 7.27
C GLN A 138 -7.78 7.98 6.65
N TYR A 139 -6.92 7.14 7.20
CA TYR A 139 -5.55 6.91 6.77
C TYR A 139 -5.12 5.49 7.13
N THR A 140 -3.89 5.15 6.73
CA THR A 140 -3.17 3.94 7.13
C THR A 140 -1.98 4.33 7.99
N GLY A 141 -1.89 3.80 9.21
CA GLY A 141 -0.79 4.03 10.13
C GLY A 141 0.53 3.41 9.64
N ALA A 142 1.62 3.74 10.34
CA ALA A 142 2.95 3.31 9.94
C ALA A 142 3.15 1.81 10.19
N HIS A 143 3.58 1.09 9.15
CA HIS A 143 3.82 -0.35 9.21
C HIS A 143 4.84 -0.82 8.16
N MET A 144 5.27 -2.08 8.32
CA MET A 144 6.02 -2.83 7.31
C MET A 144 5.15 -4.00 6.84
N ASP A 145 5.11 -4.24 5.53
CA ASP A 145 4.25 -5.30 4.97
C ASP A 145 4.67 -6.71 5.38
N PHE A 146 5.90 -6.90 5.84
CA PHE A 146 6.39 -8.17 6.37
C PHE A 146 5.45 -8.76 7.42
N VAL A 147 4.86 -7.95 8.30
CA VAL A 147 4.00 -8.46 9.38
C VAL A 147 2.73 -9.16 8.88
N TYR A 148 2.31 -8.82 7.66
CA TYR A 148 1.15 -9.42 6.99
C TYR A 148 1.57 -10.52 6.00
N MET A 149 2.69 -10.33 5.29
CA MET A 149 3.05 -11.13 4.11
C MET A 149 4.52 -11.61 4.12
N GLY A 150 5.13 -11.76 5.29
CA GLY A 150 6.52 -12.18 5.47
C GLY A 150 6.78 -13.69 5.37
N ARG A 151 5.81 -14.50 4.92
CA ARG A 151 6.02 -15.93 4.66
C ARG A 151 6.29 -16.13 3.16
N GLY A 152 7.13 -17.12 2.82
CA GLY A 152 7.41 -17.46 1.42
C GLY A 152 8.67 -16.78 0.90
N SER A 153 8.55 -16.01 -0.19
CA SER A 153 9.68 -15.39 -0.87
C SER A 153 10.24 -14.17 -0.11
N ASP A 154 11.56 -14.14 0.09
CA ASP A 154 12.28 -12.93 0.56
C ASP A 154 12.40 -11.85 -0.54
N ARG A 155 11.95 -12.15 -1.77
CA ARG A 155 11.98 -11.26 -2.94
C ARG A 155 10.58 -10.70 -3.27
N LEU A 156 9.67 -10.76 -2.30
CA LEU A 156 8.33 -10.20 -2.42
C LEU A 156 8.37 -8.68 -2.42
N HIS A 157 7.66 -8.07 -3.37
CA HIS A 157 7.46 -6.62 -3.44
C HIS A 157 5.98 -6.27 -3.39
N THR A 158 5.67 -5.18 -2.69
CA THR A 158 4.36 -4.54 -2.75
C THR A 158 4.37 -3.50 -3.85
N VAL A 159 3.26 -3.41 -4.57
CA VAL A 159 2.97 -2.38 -5.57
C VAL A 159 1.67 -1.72 -5.18
N TRP A 160 1.72 -0.42 -4.93
CA TRP A 160 0.56 0.41 -4.72
C TRP A 160 0.17 1.08 -6.03
N ILE A 161 -1.09 0.89 -6.42
CA ILE A 161 -1.65 1.41 -7.68
C ILE A 161 -2.79 2.38 -7.37
N PRO A 162 -2.68 3.68 -7.71
CA PRO A 162 -3.78 4.63 -7.64
C PRO A 162 -4.80 4.34 -8.75
N PHE A 163 -6.08 4.27 -8.40
CA PHE A 163 -7.17 4.14 -9.36
C PHE A 163 -7.71 5.53 -9.74
N GLY A 164 -6.84 6.42 -10.21
CA GLY A 164 -7.19 7.83 -10.45
C GLY A 164 -6.02 8.76 -10.12
N ASP A 165 -6.21 10.04 -10.39
CA ASP A 165 -5.32 11.06 -9.84
C ASP A 165 -5.65 11.21 -8.34
N ILE A 166 -4.62 11.27 -7.50
CA ILE A 166 -4.73 11.37 -6.05
C ILE A 166 -3.71 12.40 -5.57
N GLU A 167 -4.21 13.53 -5.10
CA GLU A 167 -3.41 14.57 -4.45
C GLU A 167 -3.10 14.19 -3.00
N VAL A 168 -2.02 14.74 -2.44
CA VAL A 168 -1.60 14.47 -1.05
C VAL A 168 -2.73 14.71 -0.03
N GLU A 169 -3.57 15.73 -0.24
CA GLU A 169 -4.73 16.03 0.61
C GLU A 169 -5.81 14.92 0.57
N GLN A 170 -5.85 14.12 -0.50
CA GLN A 170 -6.78 12.99 -0.65
C GLN A 170 -6.26 11.69 0.00
N GLY A 171 -5.02 11.66 0.52
CA GLY A 171 -4.50 10.51 1.24
C GLY A 171 -3.61 9.60 0.39
N THR A 172 -2.42 10.08 0.02
CA THR A 172 -1.41 9.37 -0.79
C THR A 172 -0.55 8.43 0.06
N LEU A 173 0.14 7.49 -0.59
CA LEU A 173 1.12 6.63 0.10
C LEU A 173 2.34 7.46 0.50
N CYS A 174 2.85 7.23 1.71
CA CYS A 174 4.11 7.79 2.21
C CYS A 174 5.09 6.66 2.52
N VAL A 175 6.38 6.86 2.20
CA VAL A 175 7.47 5.95 2.59
C VAL A 175 8.45 6.68 3.49
N CYS A 176 9.02 5.98 4.48
CA CYS A 176 10.12 6.51 5.28
C CYS A 176 11.43 6.10 4.62
N GLU A 177 12.12 7.05 4.00
CA GLU A 177 13.40 6.79 3.34
C GLU A 177 14.44 6.30 4.35
N GLY A 178 15.26 5.33 3.94
CA GLY A 178 16.26 4.71 4.79
C GLY A 178 15.74 3.62 5.73
N SER A 179 14.43 3.49 5.94
CA SER A 179 13.86 2.48 6.84
C SER A 179 14.22 1.03 6.48
N ASN A 180 14.47 0.75 5.21
CA ASN A 180 14.86 -0.56 4.71
C ASN A 180 16.34 -0.93 5.01
N HIS A 181 17.22 0.04 5.27
CA HIS A 181 18.66 -0.22 5.34
C HIS A 181 19.43 0.47 6.47
N LEU A 182 18.98 1.63 6.96
CA LEU A 182 19.67 2.35 8.03
C LEU A 182 19.79 1.50 9.31
N ASP A 183 20.92 1.64 10.01
CA ASP A 183 21.23 0.88 11.23
C ASP A 183 20.28 1.21 12.38
N SER A 184 19.81 2.46 12.47
CA SER A 184 18.81 2.89 13.46
C SER A 184 17.50 2.13 13.36
N PHE A 185 17.15 1.62 12.17
CA PHE A 185 15.98 0.78 11.93
C PHE A 185 16.27 -0.73 12.07
N ALA A 186 17.53 -1.14 12.28
CA ALA A 186 17.89 -2.56 12.28
C ALA A 186 17.17 -3.35 13.37
N HIS A 187 17.06 -2.79 14.58
CA HIS A 187 16.35 -3.45 15.68
C HIS A 187 14.84 -3.58 15.40
N LEU A 188 14.23 -2.53 14.83
CA LEU A 188 12.84 -2.57 14.39
C LEU A 188 12.62 -3.66 13.32
N ARG A 189 13.50 -3.77 12.32
CA ARG A 189 13.45 -4.83 11.29
C ARG A 189 13.63 -6.23 11.87
N GLN A 190 14.41 -6.38 12.94
CA GLN A 190 14.68 -7.68 13.59
C GLN A 190 13.60 -8.12 14.57
N THR A 191 12.73 -7.20 15.01
CA THR A 191 11.65 -7.44 15.97
C THR A 191 10.28 -7.34 15.30
N TYR A 192 9.70 -6.14 15.24
CA TYR A 192 8.44 -5.85 14.54
C TYR A 192 8.48 -6.35 13.09
N GLY A 193 9.55 -6.06 12.34
CA GLY A 193 9.75 -6.51 10.96
C GLY A 193 9.96 -8.01 10.78
N ARG A 194 9.82 -8.82 11.84
CA ARG A 194 9.81 -10.30 11.81
C ARG A 194 8.56 -10.92 12.46
N SER A 195 7.68 -10.10 13.04
CA SER A 195 6.41 -10.59 13.57
C SER A 195 5.49 -11.05 12.45
N ASP A 196 4.49 -11.84 12.79
CA ASP A 196 3.42 -12.24 11.88
C ASP A 196 2.09 -12.06 12.60
N VAL A 197 1.21 -11.20 12.08
CA VAL A 197 -0.02 -10.80 12.76
C VAL A 197 -0.96 -11.97 13.05
N ASP A 198 -0.92 -13.02 12.23
CA ASP A 198 -1.75 -14.21 12.42
C ASP A 198 -1.13 -15.18 13.43
N ARG A 199 0.18 -15.43 13.34
CA ARG A 199 0.91 -16.35 14.22
C ARG A 199 1.09 -15.78 15.62
N ASP A 200 1.56 -14.54 15.71
CA ASP A 200 1.97 -13.89 16.96
C ASP A 200 0.82 -13.10 17.60
N ARG A 201 -0.32 -13.02 16.89
CA ARG A 201 -1.54 -12.33 17.32
C ARG A 201 -1.29 -10.88 17.72
N THR A 202 -0.60 -10.13 16.88
CA THR A 202 -0.24 -8.74 17.13
C THR A 202 -1.16 -7.79 16.36
N GLU A 203 -1.26 -6.55 16.82
CA GLU A 203 -1.65 -5.46 15.93
C GLU A 203 -0.70 -5.39 14.72
N GLY A 204 -1.21 -4.92 13.58
CA GLY A 204 -0.41 -4.86 12.36
C GLY A 204 0.29 -3.51 12.14
N TRP A 205 -0.27 -2.41 12.64
CA TRP A 205 0.41 -1.11 12.60
C TRP A 205 1.39 -0.99 13.76
N PHE A 206 2.57 -0.46 13.48
CA PHE A 206 3.55 -0.13 14.53
C PHE A 206 3.09 1.08 15.33
N THR A 207 2.56 2.11 14.66
CA THR A 207 1.99 3.31 15.28
C THR A 207 0.94 3.94 14.38
N LYS A 208 -0.01 4.67 15.00
CA LYS A 208 -0.97 5.54 14.32
C LYS A 208 -0.41 6.95 14.09
N GLU A 209 0.70 7.29 14.73
CA GLU A 209 1.39 8.58 14.62
C GLU A 209 2.71 8.37 13.87
N PRO A 210 2.73 8.55 12.53
CA PRO A 210 3.92 8.24 11.74
C PRO A 210 5.15 9.07 12.10
N MET A 211 4.98 10.25 12.71
CA MET A 211 6.09 11.09 13.16
C MET A 211 6.93 10.42 14.26
N ASP A 212 6.33 9.55 15.07
CA ASP A 212 7.04 8.72 16.06
C ASP A 212 8.18 7.91 15.42
N ILE A 213 8.01 7.49 14.15
CA ILE A 213 9.01 6.70 13.43
C ILE A 213 10.28 7.53 13.22
N THR A 214 10.13 8.75 12.69
CA THR A 214 11.29 9.60 12.38
C THR A 214 11.93 10.16 13.64
N GLU A 215 11.16 10.39 14.70
CA GLU A 215 11.68 10.80 16.01
C GLU A 215 12.52 9.70 16.68
N GLN A 216 12.09 8.44 16.58
CA GLN A 216 12.77 7.31 17.23
C GLN A 216 13.91 6.71 16.39
N PHE A 217 13.70 6.58 15.08
CA PHE A 217 14.59 5.83 14.20
C PHE A 217 15.28 6.70 13.13
N GLY A 218 14.92 7.98 13.02
CA GLY A 218 15.43 8.86 11.97
C GLY A 218 14.80 8.57 10.60
N GLY A 219 15.54 8.86 9.53
CA GLY A 219 14.98 8.87 8.17
C GLY A 219 14.08 10.10 7.94
N ARG A 220 13.32 10.08 6.86
CA ARG A 220 12.39 11.15 6.50
C ARG A 220 11.21 10.58 5.72
N TRP A 221 10.02 11.15 5.95
CA TRP A 221 8.84 10.77 5.20
C TRP A 221 8.80 11.44 3.84
N LEU A 222 8.52 10.66 2.80
CA LEU A 222 8.37 11.12 1.43
C LEU A 222 7.01 10.71 0.88
N THR A 223 6.35 11.61 0.14
CA THR A 223 5.14 11.32 -0.63
C THR A 223 5.16 12.07 -1.98
N ALA A 224 4.13 11.89 -2.79
CA ALA A 224 3.91 12.63 -4.01
C ALA A 224 2.41 12.72 -4.29
N ASP A 225 2.00 13.69 -5.11
CA ASP A 225 0.75 13.54 -5.87
C ASP A 225 0.93 12.39 -6.86
N PHE A 226 -0.10 11.57 -7.05
CA PHE A 226 -0.12 10.43 -7.96
C PHE A 226 -1.09 10.66 -9.10
N LEU A 227 -0.74 10.20 -10.30
CA LEU A 227 -1.60 10.23 -11.47
C LEU A 227 -2.08 8.82 -11.82
N ALA A 228 -3.25 8.72 -12.42
CA ALA A 228 -3.70 7.46 -13.00
C ALA A 228 -2.71 6.98 -14.06
N GLY A 229 -2.15 5.79 -13.85
CA GLY A 229 -1.07 5.21 -14.65
C GLY A 229 0.22 5.00 -13.87
N ASP A 230 0.40 5.73 -12.77
CA ASP A 230 1.56 5.61 -11.91
C ASP A 230 1.51 4.33 -11.06
N ILE A 231 2.67 3.88 -10.59
CA ILE A 231 2.78 2.94 -9.48
C ILE A 231 3.89 3.38 -8.53
N ILE A 232 3.80 2.96 -7.27
CA ILE A 232 4.97 2.91 -6.39
C ILE A 232 5.14 1.49 -5.88
N LEU A 233 6.38 0.97 -5.92
CA LEU A 233 6.71 -0.35 -5.40
C LEU A 233 7.81 -0.28 -4.36
N PHE A 234 7.80 -1.19 -3.39
CA PHE A 234 8.75 -1.24 -2.29
C PHE A 234 8.87 -2.66 -1.71
N GLY A 235 9.94 -2.91 -0.95
CA GLY A 235 10.18 -4.19 -0.28
C GLY A 235 9.38 -4.35 1.02
N MET A 236 9.34 -5.58 1.56
CA MET A 236 8.53 -5.91 2.75
C MET A 236 8.95 -5.18 4.03
N HIS A 237 10.18 -4.64 4.10
CA HIS A 237 10.72 -3.89 5.25
C HIS A 237 10.75 -2.37 5.03
N THR A 238 10.19 -1.86 3.95
CA THR A 238 10.02 -0.41 3.78
C THR A 238 8.90 0.05 4.70
N MET A 239 9.24 0.88 5.68
CA MET A 239 8.27 1.50 6.57
C MET A 239 7.44 2.51 5.77
N HIS A 240 6.13 2.34 5.81
CA HIS A 240 5.21 3.14 5.00
C HIS A 240 3.89 3.39 5.73
N ALA A 241 3.17 4.40 5.26
CA ALA A 241 1.90 4.87 5.80
C ALA A 241 1.12 5.59 4.69
N SER A 242 0.07 6.34 5.03
CA SER A 242 -0.53 7.30 4.10
C SER A 242 -0.95 8.58 4.80
N THR A 243 -1.00 9.68 4.05
CA THR A 243 -1.67 10.89 4.54
C THR A 243 -3.17 10.64 4.76
N THR A 244 -3.76 11.49 5.59
CA THR A 244 -5.19 11.49 5.88
C THR A 244 -5.95 12.09 4.72
N ASN A 245 -7.01 11.42 4.27
CA ASN A 245 -7.90 11.95 3.25
C ASN A 245 -8.78 13.05 3.86
N LEU A 246 -8.53 14.31 3.51
CA LEU A 246 -9.29 15.47 3.99
C LEU A 246 -10.42 15.87 3.06
N THR A 247 -10.57 15.18 1.92
CA THR A 247 -11.56 15.49 0.90
C THR A 247 -12.89 14.79 1.15
N ASN A 248 -13.92 15.17 0.39
CA ASN A 248 -15.21 14.48 0.34
C ASN A 248 -15.26 13.34 -0.72
N ARG A 249 -14.12 12.89 -1.24
CA ARG A 249 -14.02 11.84 -2.26
C ARG A 249 -13.31 10.61 -1.74
N TYR A 250 -13.73 9.42 -2.13
CA TYR A 250 -12.96 8.22 -1.82
C TYR A 250 -11.60 8.26 -2.51
N ARG A 251 -10.53 7.95 -1.77
CA ARG A 251 -9.24 7.58 -2.35
C ARG A 251 -9.30 6.11 -2.75
N LEU A 252 -9.24 5.85 -4.05
CA LEU A 252 -9.25 4.49 -4.59
C LEU A 252 -7.83 4.05 -4.94
N SER A 253 -7.39 2.96 -4.35
CA SER A 253 -6.09 2.36 -4.64
C SER A 253 -6.13 0.85 -4.42
N CYS A 254 -5.18 0.12 -5.00
CA CYS A 254 -4.99 -1.27 -4.68
C CYS A 254 -3.53 -1.57 -4.39
N ASP A 255 -3.27 -2.31 -3.31
CA ASP A 255 -1.97 -2.94 -3.06
C ASP A 255 -1.98 -4.35 -3.67
N VAL A 256 -1.02 -4.65 -4.53
CA VAL A 256 -0.78 -5.97 -5.13
C VAL A 256 0.64 -6.41 -4.84
N ARG A 257 0.90 -7.72 -4.84
CA ARG A 257 2.21 -8.28 -4.48
C ARG A 257 2.77 -9.08 -5.63
N TYR A 258 4.04 -8.91 -5.92
CA TYR A 258 4.77 -9.63 -6.96
C TYR A 258 6.01 -10.30 -6.37
N GLN A 259 6.27 -11.53 -6.80
CA GLN A 259 7.45 -12.33 -6.46
C GLN A 259 7.89 -13.17 -7.67
N PRO A 260 9.10 -13.76 -7.66
CA PRO A 260 9.46 -14.79 -8.62
C PRO A 260 8.47 -15.96 -8.57
N ALA A 261 8.03 -16.45 -9.73
CA ALA A 261 7.05 -17.53 -9.82
C ALA A 261 7.56 -18.87 -9.26
N GLY A 262 8.89 -19.07 -9.26
CA GLY A 262 9.53 -20.26 -8.71
C GLY A 262 9.73 -20.22 -7.20
N ASP A 263 9.56 -19.07 -6.55
CA ASP A 263 9.73 -18.95 -5.11
C ASP A 263 8.48 -19.45 -4.37
N PRO A 264 8.61 -19.96 -3.13
CA PRO A 264 7.45 -20.29 -2.29
C PRO A 264 6.52 -19.09 -2.11
N MET A 265 5.23 -19.28 -2.33
CA MET A 265 4.19 -18.27 -2.06
C MET A 265 3.55 -18.55 -0.69
N ASP A 266 3.28 -17.50 0.08
CA ASP A 266 2.48 -17.58 1.29
C ASP A 266 1.10 -18.20 0.98
N GLU A 267 0.81 -19.31 1.63
CA GLU A 267 -0.42 -20.08 1.42
C GLU A 267 -1.71 -19.32 1.79
N ARG A 268 -1.60 -18.24 2.58
CA ARG A 268 -2.73 -17.37 2.91
C ARG A 268 -3.22 -16.58 1.71
N TRP A 269 -2.31 -16.20 0.80
CA TRP A 269 -2.56 -15.21 -0.26
C TRP A 269 -2.70 -15.81 -1.66
N ARG A 270 -2.42 -17.11 -1.80
CA ARG A 270 -2.66 -17.86 -3.04
C ARG A 270 -4.15 -17.97 -3.37
N ARG A 271 -4.45 -18.45 -4.58
CA ARG A 271 -5.84 -18.79 -4.96
C ARG A 271 -6.44 -19.78 -3.97
N ASN A 272 -7.66 -19.50 -3.50
CA ASN A 272 -8.36 -20.23 -2.44
C ASN A 272 -7.63 -20.24 -1.09
N GLY A 273 -6.68 -19.33 -0.87
CA GLY A 273 -6.10 -19.07 0.45
C GLY A 273 -7.13 -18.43 1.38
N ILE A 274 -7.00 -18.70 2.67
CA ILE A 274 -7.96 -18.22 3.70
C ILE A 274 -7.74 -16.75 4.08
N GLY A 275 -6.67 -16.11 3.58
CA GLY A 275 -6.26 -14.79 4.01
C GLY A 275 -5.81 -14.78 5.47
N HIS A 276 -6.09 -13.69 6.19
CA HIS A 276 -5.88 -13.61 7.63
C HIS A 276 -6.82 -14.56 8.37
N SER A 277 -6.27 -15.33 9.31
CA SER A 277 -7.02 -16.28 10.13
C SER A 277 -6.88 -16.01 11.63
N GLY A 278 -5.73 -15.49 12.07
CA GLY A 278 -5.46 -15.17 13.48
C GLY A 278 -5.76 -13.71 13.83
N TYR A 279 -5.63 -12.79 12.86
CA TYR A 279 -5.90 -11.37 13.04
C TYR A 279 -7.39 -11.03 13.19
N GLN A 280 -8.29 -11.88 12.70
CA GLN A 280 -9.75 -11.66 12.67
C GLN A 280 -10.57 -12.69 13.47
N GLY A 281 -9.91 -13.58 14.24
CA GLY A 281 -10.52 -14.78 14.84
C GLY A 281 -10.68 -14.79 16.37
N GLU A 282 -11.48 -15.76 16.84
CA GLU A 282 -11.99 -15.97 18.23
C GLU A 282 -10.93 -16.39 19.28
N ASP A 283 -9.65 -16.57 18.89
CA ASP A 283 -8.60 -17.14 19.76
C ASP A 283 -8.01 -16.16 20.79
N GLY A 284 -8.82 -15.23 21.31
CA GLY A 284 -8.47 -14.25 22.36
C GLY A 284 -8.25 -12.82 21.87
N PRO A 285 -7.75 -11.91 22.72
CA PRO A 285 -7.38 -10.55 22.31
C PRO A 285 -6.07 -10.52 21.51
N LEU A 286 -5.87 -9.49 20.69
CA LEU A 286 -4.57 -9.21 20.08
C LEU A 286 -3.62 -8.63 21.13
N ARG A 287 -2.33 -8.94 21.03
CA ARG A 287 -1.25 -8.27 21.75
C ARG A 287 -1.10 -6.86 21.18
N THR A 288 -1.14 -5.88 22.07
CA THR A 288 -1.06 -4.47 21.67
C THR A 288 0.35 -4.11 21.26
N MET A 289 0.49 -3.12 20.37
CA MET A 289 1.83 -2.69 19.96
C MET A 289 2.61 -2.02 21.08
N ASP A 290 1.93 -1.42 22.07
CA ASP A 290 2.56 -0.89 23.28
C ASP A 290 3.20 -1.97 24.16
N GLU A 291 2.56 -3.13 24.29
CA GLU A 291 3.13 -4.28 25.01
C GLU A 291 4.34 -4.84 24.27
N LEU A 292 4.23 -4.99 22.96
CA LEU A 292 5.27 -5.56 22.10
C LEU A 292 6.52 -4.66 22.03
N ARG A 293 6.33 -3.34 21.91
CA ARG A 293 7.44 -2.39 21.93
C ARG A 293 8.25 -2.48 23.22
N LYS A 294 7.59 -2.56 24.38
CA LYS A 294 8.25 -2.77 25.68
C LYS A 294 9.03 -4.08 25.74
N GLU A 295 8.47 -5.17 25.21
CA GLU A 295 9.12 -6.48 25.16
C GLU A 295 10.35 -6.47 24.24
N TRP A 296 10.25 -5.78 23.11
CA TRP A 296 11.33 -5.65 22.14
C TRP A 296 12.38 -4.63 22.56
N GLY A 297 12.08 -3.73 23.50
CA GLY A 297 12.97 -2.62 23.85
C GLY A 297 12.99 -1.51 22.79
N LEU A 298 11.80 -1.20 22.25
CA LEU A 298 11.50 -0.13 21.29
C LEU A 298 10.58 0.94 21.89
#